data_AF-A0A896SVZ7-F1
#
_entry.id   AF-A0A896SVZ7-F1
#
_cell.length_a   1.000
_cell.length_b   1.000
_cell.length_c   1.000
_cell.angle_alpha   90.00
_cell.angle_beta   90.00
_cell.angle_gamma   90.00
#
_symmetry.space_group_name_H-M   'P 1'
#
loop_
_entity.id
_entity.type
_entity.pdbx_description
1 polymer ?
#
loop_
_entity_poly.entity_id
_entity_poly.type
_entity_poly.pdbx_seq_one_letter_code
_entity_poly.pdbx_strand_id
1 'polypeptide(L)' 'MLNFWENLYKFPRFLISVFIGFFLTTLKPIFKQLKGKKNKVLILIILTIIIGLLYTTIRKMSGLE' A
#
# COMPACT_ATOMS: atom_id res chain seq x y z
N MET A 1 -13.58 25.91 -27.36
CA MET A 1 -12.73 26.07 -26.15
C MET A 1 -13.38 25.45 -24.90
N LEU A 2 -14.64 25.76 -24.56
CA LEU A 2 -15.33 25.17 -23.39
C LEU A 2 -15.26 23.63 -23.32
N ASN A 3 -15.51 22.94 -24.44
CA ASN A 3 -15.48 21.47 -24.50
C ASN A 3 -14.09 20.85 -24.21
N PHE A 4 -13.00 21.58 -24.50
CA PHE A 4 -11.64 21.09 -24.23
C PHE A 4 -11.36 21.07 -22.72
N TRP A 5 -11.64 22.18 -22.05
CA TRP A 5 -11.46 22.32 -20.61
C TRP A 5 -12.38 21.36 -19.83
N GLU A 6 -13.61 21.15 -20.30
CA GLU A 6 -14.54 20.21 -19.69
C GLU A 6 -14.05 18.75 -19.80
N ASN A 7 -13.50 18.36 -20.95
CA ASN A 7 -12.91 17.03 -21.12
C ASN A 7 -11.60 16.86 -20.34
N LEU A 8 -10.80 17.91 -20.23
CA LEU A 8 -9.55 17.89 -19.47
C LEU A 8 -9.79 17.62 -17.98
N TYR A 9 -10.90 18.08 -17.39
CA TYR A 9 -11.26 17.76 -16.00
C TYR A 9 -11.83 16.34 -15.84
N LYS A 10 -12.52 15.81 -16.85
CA LYS A 10 -13.07 14.45 -16.84
C LYS A 10 -11.97 13.38 -16.87
N PHE A 11 -10.84 13.66 -17.53
CA PHE A 11 -9.75 12.69 -17.68
C PHE A 11 -9.06 12.31 -16.34
N PRO A 12 -8.62 13.25 -15.48
CA PRO A 12 -8.09 12.92 -14.15
C PRO A 12 -9.09 12.14 -13.30
N ARG A 13 -10.38 12.51 -13.36
CA ARG A 13 -11.44 11.80 -12.62
C ARG A 13 -11.53 10.34 -13.09
N PHE A 14 -11.57 10.12 -14.40
CA PHE A 14 -11.56 8.77 -14.98
C PHE A 14 -10.31 7.99 -14.56
N LEU A 15 -9.13 8.60 -14.67
CA LEU A 15 -7.86 7.99 -14.32
C LEU A 15 -7.86 7.54 -12.85
N ILE A 16 -8.24 8.42 -11.93
CA ILE A 16 -8.32 8.11 -10.50
C ILE A 16 -9.33 6.99 -10.24
N SER A 17 -10.51 7.03 -10.87
CA SER A 17 -11.51 5.96 -10.73
C SER A 17 -11.00 4.60 -11.22
N VAL A 18 -10.31 4.56 -12.36
CA VAL A 18 -9.71 3.33 -12.89
C VAL A 18 -8.59 2.82 -11.98
N PHE A 19 -7.70 3.70 -11.52
CA PHE A 19 -6.63 3.33 -10.59
C PHE A 19 -7.18 2.77 -9.28
N ILE A 20 -8.17 3.45 -8.67
CA ILE A 20 -8.82 2.96 -7.45
C ILE A 20 -9.45 1.58 -7.69
N GLY A 21 -10.23 1.43 -8.76
CA GLY A 21 -10.85 0.15 -9.10
C GLY A 21 -9.83 -0.96 -9.34
N PHE A 22 -8.76 -0.67 -10.06
CA PHE A 22 -7.65 -1.58 -10.30
C PHE A 22 -6.96 -2.01 -8.99
N PHE A 23 -6.60 -1.07 -8.13
CA PHE A 23 -5.96 -1.43 -6.86
C PHE A 23 -6.90 -2.22 -5.95
N LEU A 24 -8.17 -1.84 -5.85
CA LEU A 24 -9.13 -2.58 -5.02
C LEU A 24 -9.33 -4.02 -5.52
N THR A 25 -9.39 -4.22 -6.83
CA THR A 25 -9.60 -5.56 -7.41
C THR A 25 -8.33 -6.40 -7.34
N THR A 26 -7.19 -5.84 -7.73
CA THR A 26 -5.88 -6.53 -7.71
C THR A 26 -5.42 -6.85 -6.29
N LEU A 27 -5.69 -5.99 -5.30
CA LEU A 27 -5.30 -6.23 -3.90
C LEU A 27 -6.32 -7.07 -3.11
N LYS A 28 -7.53 -7.30 -3.62
CA LYS A 28 -8.55 -8.16 -2.99
C LYS A 28 -8.03 -9.54 -2.52
N PRO A 29 -7.29 -10.32 -3.34
CA PRO A 29 -6.72 -11.59 -2.88
C PRO A 29 -5.72 -11.43 -1.74
N ILE A 30 -4.93 -10.35 -1.73
CA ILE A 30 -3.97 -10.04 -0.64
C ILE A 30 -4.73 -9.81 0.67
N PHE A 31 -5.81 -9.00 0.63
CA PHE A 31 -6.68 -8.80 1.79
C PHE A 31 -7.39 -10.07 2.24
N LYS A 32 -7.70 -11.00 1.33
CA LYS A 32 -8.25 -12.32 1.68
C LYS A 32 -7.23 -13.16 2.46
N GLN A 33 -5.97 -13.16 2.04
CA GLN A 33 -4.89 -13.88 2.75
C GLN A 33 -4.66 -13.31 4.17
N LEU A 34 -4.79 -11.99 4.35
CA LEU A 34 -4.70 -11.33 5.67
C LEU A 34 -5.78 -11.76 6.68
N LYS A 35 -6.91 -12.32 6.22
CA LYS A 35 -8.02 -12.73 7.12
C LYS A 35 -7.82 -14.09 7.78
N GLY A 36 -6.97 -14.97 7.22
CA GLY A 36 -6.74 -16.31 7.77
C GLY A 36 -6.02 -16.27 9.12
N LYS A 37 -6.53 -16.96 10.15
CA LYS A 37 -5.92 -16.98 11.50
C LYS A 37 -4.43 -17.37 11.47
N LYS A 38 -4.06 -18.40 10.70
CA LYS A 38 -2.66 -18.83 10.52
C LYS A 38 -1.82 -17.76 9.82
N ASN A 39 -2.36 -17.14 8.77
CA ASN A 39 -1.69 -16.09 8.02
C ASN A 39 -1.47 -14.82 8.86
N LYS A 40 -2.38 -14.48 9.77
CA LYS A 40 -2.21 -13.34 10.68
C LYS A 40 -0.97 -13.49 11.57
N VAL A 41 -0.75 -14.69 12.11
CA VAL A 41 0.42 -14.96 12.95
C VAL A 41 1.71 -14.82 12.13
N LEU A 42 1.72 -15.39 10.92
CA LEU A 42 2.87 -15.28 10.00
C LEU A 42 3.16 -13.81 9.65
N ILE A 43 2.12 -13.03 9.36
CA ILE A 43 2.24 -11.59 9.03
C ILE A 43 2.75 -10.81 10.24
N LEU A 44 2.29 -11.12 11.45
CA LEU A 44 2.77 -10.49 12.68
C LEU A 44 4.26 -10.78 12.90
N ILE A 45 4.71 -12.02 12.70
CA ILE A 45 6.13 -12.39 12.82
C ILE A 45 6.98 -11.60 11.82
N ILE A 46 6.55 -11.52 10.56
CA ILE A 46 7.25 -10.74 9.52
C ILE A 46 7.33 -9.26 9.91
N LEU A 47 6.22 -8.67 10.40
CA LEU A 47 6.18 -7.28 10.86
C LEU A 47 7.16 -7.03 12.01
N THR A 48 7.20 -7.90 13.00
CA THR A 48 8.14 -7.79 14.13
C THR A 48 9.59 -7.82 13.66
N ILE A 49 9.92 -8.72 12.71
CA ILE A 49 11.27 -8.80 12.13
C ILE A 49 11.62 -7.52 11.40
N ILE A 50 10.71 -6.99 10.56
CA ILE A 50 10.93 -5.74 9.83
C ILE A 50 11.15 -4.57 10.80
N ILE A 51 10.32 -4.46 11.84
CA ILE A 51 10.46 -3.40 12.86
C ILE A 51 11.82 -3.54 13.58
N GLY A 52 12.23 -4.76 13.94
CA GLY A 52 13.53 -5.00 14.56
C GLY A 52 14.70 -4.62 13.66
N LEU A 53 14.61 -4.94 12.36
CA LEU A 53 15.62 -4.56 11.36
C LEU A 53 15.68 -3.04 11.18
N LEU A 54 14.53 -2.39 11.05
CA LEU A 54 14.45 -0.92 10.94
C LEU A 54 15.02 -0.25 12.19
N TYR A 55 14.64 -0.72 13.38
CA TYR A 55 15.18 -0.22 14.64
C TYR A 55 16.70 -0.35 14.70
N THR A 56 17.24 -1.53 14.37
CA THR A 56 18.69 -1.78 14.35
C THR A 56 19.39 -0.88 13.32
N THR A 57 18.80 -0.71 12.14
CA THR A 57 19.35 0.14 11.07
C THR A 57 19.40 1.60 11.53
N ILE A 58 18.31 2.11 12.08
CA ILE A 58 18.23 3.48 12.60
C ILE A 58 19.21 3.68 13.75
N ARG A 59 19.32 2.70 14.65
CA ARG A 59 20.23 2.75 15.80
C ARG A 59 21.69 2.86 15.33
N LYS A 60 22.09 2.06 14.34
CA LYS A 60 23.40 2.13 13.69
C LYS A 60 23.65 3.47 12.99
N MET A 61 22.66 3.98 12.26
CA MET A 61 22.77 5.28 11.59
C MET A 61 22.86 6.45 12.58
N SER A 62 22.27 6.30 13.77
CA SER A 62 22.22 7.34 14.80
C SER A 62 23.42 7.31 15.76
N GLY A 63 24.35 6.36 15.62
CA GLY A 63 25.49 6.22 16.54
C GLY A 63 25.08 5.87 17.97
N LEU A 64 23.91 5.27 18.16
CA LEU A 64 23.43 4.73 19.45
C LEU A 64 23.93 3.29 19.71
N GLU A 65 24.92 2.87 18.90
CA GLU A 65 25.78 1.69 19.02
C GLU A 65 27.23 2.15 18.98
#